data_AF-A0A453ETS4-F1
#
_entry.id   AF-A0A453ETS4-F1
#
_cell.length_a   1.000
_cell.length_b   1.000
_cell.length_c   1.000
_cell.angle_alpha   90.00
_cell.angle_beta   90.00
_cell.angle_gamma   90.00
#
_symmetry.space_group_name_H-M   'P 1'
#
loop_
_entity.id
_entity.type
_entity.pdbx_description
1 polymer ?
#
loop_
_entity_poly.entity_id
_entity_poly.type
_entity_poly.pdbx_seq_one_letter_code
_entity_poly.pdbx_strand_id
1 'polypeptide(L)'
;MKDQVLQRTTDRRRGVVEDVHLAVEIFIESVFDVVHKGAHYVLSPSEVWQKLFWWIHGNRVGNSSPAVDVPTANIGSDNPVPTERKTVYRHALNTDSRTCEDVITELGYPFQAIKVVTSDGYVLLLERIPRRDSRKVVLLQHGVLDSSMGWVSNGVVGSPAFAAYDQGYDVFLGNLRGLVSREHMDKNLSSSKYWKYSVNEHGTKDMPAIIEEIHKIKTSELGSSQNLIGE
;
A
#
# COMPACT_ATOMS: atom_id res chain seq x y z
N MET A 1 22.57 20.13 -34.21
CA MET A 1 23.41 20.72 -33.13
C MET A 1 22.60 21.12 -31.89
N LYS A 2 21.32 21.53 -32.02
CA LYS A 2 20.44 21.82 -30.87
C LYS A 2 20.01 20.55 -30.11
N ASP A 3 19.87 19.42 -30.79
CA ASP A 3 19.40 18.17 -30.19
C ASP A 3 20.43 17.54 -29.24
N GLN A 4 21.72 17.64 -29.56
CA GLN A 4 22.79 17.14 -28.69
C GLN A 4 22.91 17.93 -27.38
N VAL A 5 22.62 19.23 -27.40
CA VAL A 5 22.64 20.08 -26.20
C VAL A 5 21.43 19.78 -25.32
N LEU A 6 20.24 19.61 -25.92
CA LEU A 6 19.02 19.25 -25.19
C LEU A 6 19.20 17.90 -24.48
N GLN A 7 19.73 16.90 -25.19
CA GLN A 7 19.98 15.55 -24.68
C GLN A 7 21.01 15.54 -23.54
N ARG A 8 22.05 16.38 -23.59
CA ARG A 8 23.02 16.56 -22.49
C ARG A 8 22.41 17.19 -21.24
N THR A 9 21.43 18.09 -21.41
CA THR A 9 20.76 18.75 -20.28
C THR A 9 19.72 17.88 -19.59
N THR A 10 19.05 16.99 -20.33
CA THR A 10 18.15 15.98 -19.75
C THR A 10 18.92 14.91 -18.97
N ASP A 11 20.07 14.48 -19.48
CA ASP A 11 20.91 13.45 -18.83
C ASP A 11 21.46 13.92 -17.47
N ARG A 12 21.91 15.18 -17.39
CA ARG A 12 22.43 15.76 -16.15
C ARG A 12 21.34 15.99 -15.09
N ARG A 13 20.10 16.30 -15.49
CA ARG A 13 18.97 16.42 -14.56
C ARG A 13 18.50 15.06 -14.06
N ARG A 14 18.62 14.03 -14.90
CA ARG A 14 18.26 12.65 -14.56
C ARG A 14 19.19 12.07 -13.50
N GLY A 15 20.50 12.30 -13.61
CA GLY A 15 21.46 11.91 -12.56
C GLY A 15 21.18 12.58 -11.20
N VAL A 16 20.78 13.86 -11.20
CA VAL A 16 20.42 14.56 -9.94
C VAL A 16 19.17 13.96 -9.29
N VAL A 17 18.19 13.53 -10.07
CA VAL A 17 16.97 12.90 -9.54
C VAL A 17 17.26 11.50 -9.00
N GLU A 18 18.08 10.72 -9.69
CA GLU A 18 18.54 9.40 -9.26
C GLU A 18 19.37 9.50 -7.97
N ASP A 19 20.27 10.49 -7.86
CA ASP A 19 21.05 10.76 -6.65
C ASP A 19 20.17 11.18 -5.47
N VAL A 20 19.13 11.98 -5.71
CA VAL A 20 18.16 12.37 -4.66
C VAL A 20 17.33 11.17 -4.22
N HIS A 21 16.91 10.30 -5.14
CA HIS A 21 16.16 9.09 -4.80
C HIS A 21 17.01 8.12 -3.97
N LEU A 22 18.25 7.89 -4.39
CA LEU A 22 19.22 7.08 -3.66
C LEU A 22 19.49 7.65 -2.25
N ALA A 23 19.61 8.97 -2.12
CA ALA A 23 19.78 9.61 -0.82
C ALA A 23 18.57 9.43 0.09
N VAL A 24 17.35 9.46 -0.46
CA VAL A 24 16.11 9.20 0.29
C VAL A 24 16.01 7.73 0.72
N GLU A 25 16.34 6.80 -0.17
CA GLU A 25 16.35 5.35 0.13
C GLU A 25 17.36 5.02 1.24
N ILE A 26 18.60 5.53 1.13
CA ILE A 26 19.64 5.37 2.16
C ILE A 26 19.17 5.97 3.49
N PHE A 27 18.49 7.11 3.46
CA PHE A 27 17.98 7.76 4.67
C PHE A 27 16.88 6.90 5.34
N ILE A 28 15.94 6.39 4.55
CA ILE A 28 14.85 5.54 5.06
C ILE A 28 15.40 4.25 5.66
N GLU A 29 16.31 3.56 4.97
CA GLU A 29 16.97 2.35 5.46
C GLU A 29 17.75 2.62 6.75
N SER A 30 18.46 3.75 6.83
CA SER A 30 19.17 4.13 8.06
C SER A 30 18.22 4.37 9.24
N VAL A 31 17.04 4.97 9.01
CA VAL A 31 16.06 5.20 10.06
C VAL A 31 15.44 3.88 10.52
N PHE A 32 15.05 3.00 9.58
CA PHE A 32 14.51 1.69 9.92
C PHE A 32 15.53 0.83 10.66
N ASP A 33 16.81 0.84 10.27
CA ASP A 33 17.87 0.09 10.96
C ASP A 33 18.10 0.59 12.40
N VAL A 34 18.04 1.91 12.63
CA VAL A 34 18.13 2.48 13.99
C VAL A 34 16.92 2.07 14.84
N VAL A 35 15.71 2.12 14.28
CA VAL A 35 14.49 1.68 14.99
C VAL A 35 14.53 0.18 15.26
N HIS A 36 14.99 -0.63 14.31
CA HIS A 36 15.07 -2.08 14.43
C HIS A 36 16.12 -2.49 15.48
N LYS A 37 17.30 -1.86 15.47
CA LYS A 37 18.32 -2.04 16.51
C LYS A 37 17.79 -1.60 17.88
N GLY A 38 17.16 -0.43 17.97
CA GLY A 38 16.54 0.06 19.20
C GLY A 38 15.49 -0.91 19.75
N ALA A 39 14.62 -1.43 18.89
CA ALA A 39 13.61 -2.42 19.26
C ALA A 39 14.25 -3.74 19.71
N HIS A 40 15.30 -4.21 19.04
CA HIS A 40 16.03 -5.42 19.43
C HIS A 40 16.70 -5.27 20.81
N TYR A 41 17.25 -4.09 21.12
CA TYR A 41 17.83 -3.79 22.44
C TYR A 41 16.78 -3.73 23.56
N VAL A 42 15.56 -3.30 23.25
CA VAL A 42 14.47 -3.16 24.24
C VAL A 42 13.67 -4.46 24.43
N LEU A 43 13.45 -5.23 23.36
CA LEU A 43 12.54 -6.39 23.36
C LEU A 43 13.25 -7.75 23.56
N SER A 44 14.57 -7.84 23.41
CA SER A 44 15.36 -9.04 23.77
C SER A 44 16.41 -8.79 24.88
N PRO A 45 16.03 -8.33 26.10
CA PRO A 45 16.99 -8.18 27.20
C PRO A 45 17.67 -9.50 27.58
N SER A 46 16.99 -10.63 27.41
CA SER A 46 17.43 -11.97 27.86
C SER A 46 18.62 -12.51 27.07
N GLU A 47 18.73 -12.23 25.77
CA GLU A 47 19.87 -12.67 24.95
C GLU A 47 21.13 -11.84 25.20
N VAL A 48 20.95 -10.55 25.49
CA VAL A 48 22.06 -9.65 25.86
C VAL A 48 22.56 -10.00 27.26
N TRP A 49 21.64 -10.21 28.22
CA TRP A 49 22.01 -10.62 29.58
C TRP A 49 22.62 -12.02 29.61
N GLN A 50 22.16 -12.99 28.83
CA GLN A 50 22.81 -14.32 28.76
C GLN A 50 24.26 -14.25 28.26
N LYS A 51 24.54 -13.43 27.24
CA LYS A 51 25.90 -13.22 26.72
C LYS A 51 26.80 -12.50 27.73
N LEU A 52 26.26 -11.49 28.43
CA LEU A 52 26.95 -10.79 29.51
C LEU A 52 27.19 -11.70 30.73
N PHE A 53 26.23 -12.56 31.08
CA PHE A 53 26.33 -13.49 32.20
C PHE A 53 27.38 -14.58 31.93
N TRP A 54 27.44 -15.10 30.70
CA TRP A 54 28.49 -16.04 30.25
C TRP A 54 29.88 -15.41 30.23
N TRP A 55 29.99 -14.15 29.83
CA TRP A 55 31.27 -13.43 29.81
C TRP A 55 31.82 -13.14 31.21
N ILE A 56 30.94 -12.95 32.20
CA ILE A 56 31.33 -12.63 33.59
C ILE A 56 31.60 -13.91 34.42
N HIS A 57 30.99 -15.07 34.10
CA HIS A 57 30.97 -16.24 35.01
C HIS A 57 31.70 -17.52 34.55
N GLY A 58 32.51 -17.56 33.48
CA GLY A 58 33.19 -18.82 33.15
C GLY A 58 34.39 -18.74 32.22
N ASN A 59 35.54 -19.20 32.71
CA ASN A 59 36.77 -19.40 31.96
C ASN A 59 37.05 -20.92 31.80
N ARG A 60 37.31 -21.38 30.55
CA ARG A 60 37.80 -22.71 30.08
C ARG A 60 36.85 -23.90 30.30
N VAL A 61 36.50 -24.76 29.33
CA VAL A 61 37.28 -25.55 28.35
C VAL A 61 36.35 -26.03 27.22
N GLY A 62 36.87 -26.20 25.99
CA GLY A 62 36.39 -27.24 25.06
C GLY A 62 36.11 -26.83 23.62
N ASN A 63 37.03 -27.14 22.71
CA ASN A 63 36.81 -27.17 21.25
C ASN A 63 35.66 -28.11 20.87
N SER A 64 34.69 -27.62 20.10
CA SER A 64 34.02 -28.39 19.03
C SER A 64 33.06 -27.49 18.25
N SER A 65 33.39 -27.19 16.99
CA SER A 65 32.42 -26.69 16.01
C SER A 65 31.46 -27.82 15.62
N PRO A 66 30.13 -27.60 15.55
CA PRO A 66 29.28 -28.42 14.71
C PRO A 66 29.07 -27.66 13.40
N ALA A 67 29.76 -28.11 12.35
CA ALA A 67 29.26 -27.93 11.00
C ALA A 67 27.97 -28.76 10.88
N VAL A 68 26.87 -28.12 10.50
CA VAL A 68 25.63 -28.80 10.12
C VAL A 68 25.49 -28.60 8.63
N ASP A 69 26.01 -29.56 7.87
CA ASP A 69 25.75 -29.70 6.45
C ASP A 69 24.33 -30.22 6.25
N VAL A 70 23.51 -29.48 5.51
CA VAL A 70 22.19 -29.93 5.06
C VAL A 70 22.32 -30.45 3.62
N PRO A 71 22.03 -31.73 3.33
CA PRO A 71 22.09 -32.26 1.98
C PRO A 71 20.95 -31.70 1.12
N THR A 72 21.26 -31.04 0.01
CA THR A 72 20.27 -30.78 -1.05
C THR A 72 20.27 -31.97 -2.01
N ALA A 73 19.24 -32.81 -1.92
CA ALA A 73 18.94 -33.79 -2.96
C ALA A 73 18.34 -33.06 -4.16
N ASN A 74 19.05 -33.07 -5.29
CA ASN A 74 18.47 -32.76 -6.59
C ASN A 74 18.03 -34.07 -7.27
N ILE A 75 16.96 -33.94 -8.06
CA ILE A 75 16.46 -34.81 -9.13
C ILE A 75 15.12 -35.49 -8.80
N GLY A 76 14.06 -34.74 -9.10
CA GLY A 76 12.78 -35.23 -9.57
C GLY A 76 12.38 -34.36 -10.76
N SER A 77 12.55 -34.88 -11.96
CA SER A 77 12.10 -34.29 -13.21
C SER A 77 10.58 -34.13 -13.23
N ASP A 78 10.10 -32.92 -13.49
CA ASP A 78 9.15 -32.62 -14.57
C ASP A 78 9.00 -31.10 -14.65
N ASN A 79 9.32 -30.54 -15.82
CA ASN A 79 9.35 -29.11 -16.10
C ASN A 79 8.04 -28.39 -15.75
N PRO A 80 8.09 -27.28 -14.98
CA PRO A 80 7.20 -26.16 -15.22
C PRO A 80 8.10 -24.99 -15.63
N VAL A 81 8.38 -24.86 -16.93
CA VAL A 81 8.97 -23.62 -17.43
C VAL A 81 7.96 -22.52 -17.11
N PRO A 82 8.27 -21.53 -16.25
CA PRO A 82 7.42 -20.36 -16.14
C PRO A 82 7.56 -19.64 -17.46
N THR A 83 6.48 -19.53 -18.23
CA THR A 83 6.45 -18.67 -19.42
C THR A 83 6.71 -17.25 -18.97
N GLU A 84 7.95 -16.79 -19.12
CA GLU A 84 8.31 -15.40 -18.86
C GLU A 84 7.65 -14.54 -19.94
N ARG A 85 6.57 -13.86 -19.57
CA ARG A 85 6.02 -12.78 -20.40
C ARG A 85 7.09 -11.71 -20.47
N LYS A 86 7.78 -11.61 -21.60
CA LYS A 86 8.69 -10.50 -21.92
C LYS A 86 7.90 -9.19 -21.93
N THR A 87 7.74 -8.58 -20.77
CA THR A 87 7.32 -7.20 -20.62
C THR A 87 8.47 -6.35 -21.14
N VAL A 88 8.25 -5.69 -22.28
CA VAL A 88 9.19 -4.69 -22.77
C VAL A 88 9.09 -3.51 -21.80
N TYR A 89 10.00 -3.45 -20.83
CA TYR A 89 10.11 -2.33 -19.89
C TYR A 89 10.48 -1.06 -20.68
N ARG A 90 9.48 -0.23 -20.98
CA ARG A 90 9.63 1.04 -21.70
C ARG A 90 9.85 2.25 -20.79
N HIS A 91 9.95 2.07 -19.48
CA HIS A 91 10.17 3.19 -18.55
C HIS A 91 11.39 2.94 -17.69
N ALA A 92 12.35 3.84 -17.79
CA ALA A 92 13.63 3.76 -17.12
C ALA A 92 13.60 4.26 -15.66
N LEU A 93 12.38 4.32 -15.10
CA LEU A 93 12.05 4.51 -13.69
C LEU A 93 10.95 3.48 -13.43
N ASN A 94 11.13 2.55 -12.47
CA ASN A 94 10.12 1.55 -12.09
C ASN A 94 8.93 2.20 -11.34
N THR A 95 8.52 3.40 -11.71
CA THR A 95 7.32 4.04 -11.17
C THR A 95 6.15 3.63 -12.06
N ASP A 96 5.39 2.66 -11.59
CA ASP A 96 4.08 2.38 -12.13
C ASP A 96 3.23 3.66 -12.01
N SER A 97 2.85 4.25 -13.16
CA SER A 97 2.06 5.48 -13.20
C SER A 97 0.55 5.21 -13.21
N ARG A 98 0.14 3.95 -13.14
CA ARG A 98 -1.26 3.55 -13.14
C ARG A 98 -1.96 4.04 -11.88
N THR A 99 -3.18 4.53 -12.07
CA THR A 99 -4.12 4.80 -10.99
C THR A 99 -4.74 3.49 -10.51
N CYS A 100 -5.42 3.54 -9.35
CA CYS A 100 -6.17 2.38 -8.86
C CYS A 100 -7.27 1.97 -9.85
N GLU A 101 -7.90 2.95 -10.51
CA GLU A 101 -8.85 2.75 -11.62
C GLU A 101 -8.22 1.94 -12.76
N ASP A 102 -7.03 2.33 -13.22
CA ASP A 102 -6.34 1.64 -14.31
C ASP A 102 -6.07 0.18 -13.93
N VAL A 103 -5.55 -0.08 -12.72
CA VAL A 103 -5.24 -1.45 -12.26
C VAL A 103 -6.50 -2.31 -12.18
N ILE A 104 -7.59 -1.79 -11.62
CA ILE A 104 -8.85 -2.52 -11.45
C ILE A 104 -9.48 -2.84 -12.81
N THR A 105 -9.56 -1.85 -13.69
CA THR A 105 -10.21 -1.99 -15.00
C THR A 105 -9.39 -2.83 -15.98
N GLU A 106 -8.06 -2.73 -15.97
CA GLU A 106 -7.16 -3.59 -16.77
C GLU A 106 -7.30 -5.07 -16.43
N LEU A 107 -7.60 -5.38 -15.17
CA LEU A 107 -7.82 -6.75 -14.70
C LEU A 107 -9.26 -7.25 -14.92
N GLY A 108 -10.12 -6.44 -15.53
CA GLY A 108 -11.49 -6.82 -15.91
C GLY A 108 -12.52 -6.66 -14.80
N TYR A 109 -12.18 -5.97 -13.70
CA TYR A 109 -13.10 -5.70 -12.60
C TYR A 109 -13.82 -4.36 -12.82
N PRO A 110 -15.08 -4.22 -12.39
CA PRO A 110 -15.77 -2.94 -12.47
C PRO A 110 -15.14 -1.94 -11.50
N PHE A 111 -15.19 -0.65 -11.84
CA PHE A 111 -14.67 0.43 -11.00
C PHE A 111 -15.70 1.54 -10.82
N GLN A 112 -15.72 2.16 -9.64
CA GLN A 112 -16.47 3.36 -9.35
C GLN A 112 -15.68 4.26 -8.39
N ALA A 113 -15.51 5.53 -8.75
CA ALA A 113 -14.98 6.57 -7.88
C ALA A 113 -16.12 7.37 -7.23
N ILE A 114 -16.05 7.56 -5.91
CA ILE A 114 -17.05 8.25 -5.10
C ILE A 114 -16.35 9.37 -4.34
N LYS A 115 -16.92 10.58 -4.38
CA LYS A 115 -16.45 11.71 -3.58
C LYS A 115 -17.21 11.75 -2.26
N VAL A 116 -16.48 11.64 -1.16
CA VAL A 116 -17.03 11.71 0.21
C VAL A 116 -16.61 13.04 0.82
N VAL A 117 -17.56 13.78 1.40
CA VAL A 117 -17.28 15.07 2.05
C VAL A 117 -17.33 14.89 3.55
N THR A 118 -16.24 15.24 4.24
CA THR A 118 -16.18 15.18 5.70
C THR A 118 -16.90 16.38 6.34
N SER A 119 -17.27 16.28 7.62
CA SER A 119 -17.93 17.37 8.34
C SER A 119 -17.12 18.67 8.42
N ASP A 120 -15.80 18.60 8.28
CA ASP A 120 -14.88 19.74 8.26
C ASP A 120 -14.47 20.17 6.84
N GLY A 121 -15.06 19.57 5.79
CA GLY A 121 -14.97 20.05 4.42
C GLY A 121 -13.88 19.42 3.56
N TYR A 122 -13.18 18.39 4.03
CA TYR A 122 -12.27 17.61 3.18
C TYR A 122 -13.06 16.75 2.21
N VAL A 123 -12.54 16.59 1.00
CA VAL A 123 -13.13 15.73 -0.01
C VAL A 123 -12.22 14.52 -0.19
N LEU A 124 -12.74 13.36 0.19
CA LEU A 124 -12.05 12.08 0.14
C LEU A 124 -12.46 11.31 -1.12
N LEU A 125 -11.50 10.58 -1.69
CA LEU A 125 -11.76 9.66 -2.78
C LEU A 125 -12.02 8.26 -2.21
N LEU A 126 -13.28 7.83 -2.25
CA LEU A 126 -13.67 6.46 -1.93
C LEU A 126 -13.78 5.68 -3.24
N GLU A 127 -12.92 4.69 -3.43
CA GLU A 127 -12.95 3.85 -4.62
C GLU A 127 -13.73 2.57 -4.33
N ARG A 128 -14.34 1.98 -5.35
CA ARG A 128 -15.20 0.83 -5.19
C ARG A 128 -15.07 -0.12 -6.37
N ILE A 129 -15.06 -1.42 -6.07
CA ILE A 129 -15.27 -2.50 -7.03
C ILE A 129 -16.73 -2.98 -6.84
N PRO A 130 -17.68 -2.43 -7.62
CA PRO A 130 -19.09 -2.49 -7.26
C PRO A 130 -19.72 -3.87 -7.48
N ARG A 131 -20.45 -4.32 -6.46
CA ARG A 131 -21.39 -5.46 -6.53
C ARG A 131 -22.72 -5.05 -5.92
N ARG A 132 -23.58 -4.43 -6.75
CA ARG A 132 -24.79 -3.71 -6.29
C ARG A 132 -25.80 -4.61 -5.59
N ASP A 133 -25.93 -5.84 -6.07
CA ASP A 133 -26.79 -6.90 -5.55
C ASP A 133 -26.28 -7.52 -4.24
N SER A 134 -24.99 -7.35 -3.92
CA SER A 134 -24.43 -7.92 -2.69
C SER A 134 -24.85 -7.14 -1.45
N ARG A 135 -25.30 -7.90 -0.45
CA ARG A 135 -25.51 -7.42 0.93
C ARG A 135 -24.24 -7.46 1.77
N LYS A 136 -23.20 -8.17 1.31
CA LYS A 136 -21.92 -8.27 2.00
C LYS A 136 -21.03 -7.13 1.53
N VAL A 137 -20.57 -6.31 2.46
CA VAL A 137 -19.74 -5.15 2.18
C VAL A 137 -18.42 -5.30 2.91
N VAL A 138 -17.33 -4.94 2.26
CA VAL A 138 -16.02 -4.83 2.91
C VAL A 138 -15.44 -3.44 2.64
N LEU A 139 -14.91 -2.81 3.68
CA LEU A 139 -14.12 -1.59 3.57
C LEU A 139 -12.66 -1.97 3.86
N LEU A 140 -11.78 -1.71 2.89
CA LEU A 140 -10.34 -1.88 3.02
C LEU A 140 -9.71 -0.50 3.20
N GLN A 141 -9.24 -0.23 4.41
CA GLN A 141 -8.62 1.05 4.77
C GLN A 141 -7.10 0.89 4.85
N HIS A 142 -6.37 1.65 4.04
CA HIS A 142 -4.91 1.64 4.03
C HIS A 142 -4.30 2.18 5.34
N GLY A 143 -3.02 1.88 5.56
CA GLY A 143 -2.25 2.32 6.72
C GLY A 143 -1.61 3.69 6.56
N VAL A 144 -0.60 3.96 7.39
CA VAL A 144 0.18 5.20 7.37
C VAL A 144 1.06 5.24 6.11
N LEU A 145 1.07 6.38 5.41
CA LEU A 145 1.84 6.60 4.16
C LEU A 145 1.49 5.63 3.02
N ASP A 146 0.23 5.23 2.93
CA ASP A 146 -0.29 4.31 1.93
C ASP A 146 -1.55 4.90 1.25
N SER A 147 -2.10 4.19 0.26
CA SER A 147 -3.34 4.53 -0.44
C SER A 147 -4.14 3.26 -0.73
N SER A 148 -5.35 3.42 -1.29
CA SER A 148 -6.17 2.31 -1.78
C SER A 148 -5.44 1.34 -2.72
N MET A 149 -4.42 1.82 -3.44
CA MET A 149 -3.58 1.05 -4.35
C MET A 149 -2.99 -0.22 -3.70
N GLY A 150 -2.59 -0.16 -2.42
CA GLY A 150 -2.01 -1.30 -1.71
C GLY A 150 -2.90 -2.55 -1.67
N TRP A 151 -4.22 -2.38 -1.81
CA TRP A 151 -5.18 -3.49 -1.82
C TRP A 151 -5.35 -4.15 -3.19
N VAL A 152 -4.80 -3.57 -4.26
CA VAL A 152 -4.95 -4.03 -5.65
C VAL A 152 -3.62 -4.30 -6.38
N SER A 153 -2.48 -3.82 -5.86
CA SER A 153 -1.18 -3.89 -6.56
C SER A 153 -0.60 -5.28 -6.80
N ASN A 154 -1.00 -6.30 -6.03
CA ASN A 154 -0.41 -7.65 -6.11
C ASN A 154 -1.07 -8.56 -7.17
N GLY A 155 -1.90 -7.99 -8.06
CA GLY A 155 -2.66 -8.73 -9.07
C GLY A 155 -3.81 -9.55 -8.50
N VAL A 156 -4.58 -10.23 -9.36
CA VAL A 156 -5.85 -10.90 -8.99
C VAL A 156 -5.72 -11.88 -7.83
N VAL A 157 -4.65 -12.67 -7.79
CA VAL A 157 -4.46 -13.72 -6.77
C VAL A 157 -3.86 -13.16 -5.47
N GLY A 158 -3.04 -12.10 -5.56
CA GLY A 158 -2.30 -11.56 -4.40
C GLY A 158 -2.98 -10.39 -3.69
N SER A 159 -4.05 -9.84 -4.28
CA SER A 159 -4.70 -8.61 -3.80
C SER A 159 -6.00 -8.91 -3.04
N PRO A 160 -6.11 -8.49 -1.77
CA PRO A 160 -7.30 -8.73 -0.97
C PRO A 160 -8.59 -8.17 -1.56
N ALA A 161 -8.52 -7.05 -2.31
CA ALA A 161 -9.69 -6.46 -2.94
C ALA A 161 -10.34 -7.38 -3.98
N PHE A 162 -9.53 -8.00 -4.84
CA PHE A 162 -10.04 -8.93 -5.86
C PHE A 162 -10.54 -10.22 -5.23
N ALA A 163 -9.80 -10.77 -4.26
CA ALA A 163 -10.24 -11.96 -3.52
C ALA A 163 -11.59 -11.75 -2.82
N ALA A 164 -11.82 -10.58 -2.21
CA ALA A 164 -13.10 -10.26 -1.59
C ALA A 164 -14.24 -10.12 -2.62
N TYR A 165 -13.97 -9.45 -3.74
CA TYR A 165 -14.95 -9.30 -4.82
C TYR A 165 -15.39 -10.66 -5.40
N ASP A 166 -14.43 -11.56 -5.60
CA ASP A 166 -14.67 -12.91 -6.14
C ASP A 166 -15.43 -13.80 -5.14
N GLN A 167 -15.30 -13.53 -3.84
CA GLN A 167 -16.12 -14.14 -2.78
C GLN A 167 -17.52 -13.52 -2.64
N GLY A 168 -17.88 -12.58 -3.52
CA GLY A 168 -19.21 -11.98 -3.57
C GLY A 168 -19.41 -10.76 -2.68
N TYR A 169 -18.33 -10.12 -2.22
CA TYR A 169 -18.42 -8.85 -1.49
C TYR A 169 -18.52 -7.66 -2.46
N ASP A 170 -19.19 -6.61 -1.99
CA ASP A 170 -19.09 -5.26 -2.53
C ASP A 170 -17.91 -4.56 -1.84
N VAL A 171 -16.88 -4.22 -2.61
CA VAL A 171 -15.58 -3.83 -2.06
C VAL A 171 -15.40 -2.32 -2.16
N PHE A 172 -15.15 -1.68 -1.03
CA PHE A 172 -14.84 -0.26 -0.92
C PHE A 172 -13.39 -0.10 -0.46
N LEU A 173 -12.64 0.78 -1.12
CA LEU A 173 -11.24 1.08 -0.83
C LEU A 173 -11.17 2.53 -0.31
N GLY A 174 -10.93 2.65 0.98
CA GLY A 174 -10.95 3.94 1.67
C GLY A 174 -9.64 4.69 1.50
N ASN A 175 -9.72 5.97 1.15
CA ASN A 175 -8.61 6.91 1.24
C ASN A 175 -8.90 8.00 2.28
N LEU A 176 -7.89 8.36 3.04
CA LEU A 176 -7.95 9.43 4.05
C LEU A 176 -7.55 10.78 3.45
N ARG A 177 -7.82 11.85 4.19
CA ARG A 177 -7.39 13.20 3.81
C ARG A 177 -5.87 13.27 3.63
N GLY A 178 -5.41 14.16 2.75
CA GLY A 178 -3.98 14.32 2.47
C GLY A 178 -3.44 13.45 1.33
N LEU A 179 -4.29 12.69 0.65
CA LEU A 179 -3.93 12.03 -0.61
C LEU A 179 -3.61 13.07 -1.71
N VAL A 180 -3.07 12.60 -2.84
CA VAL A 180 -2.47 13.44 -3.89
C VAL A 180 -3.41 14.54 -4.43
N SER A 181 -4.72 14.30 -4.51
CA SER A 181 -5.69 15.26 -5.06
C SER A 181 -5.92 16.48 -4.15
N ARG A 182 -5.59 16.39 -2.85
CA ARG A 182 -5.69 17.48 -1.85
C ARG A 182 -6.97 18.31 -1.95
N GLU A 183 -8.11 17.65 -2.09
CA GLU A 183 -9.38 18.34 -2.32
C GLU A 183 -10.01 18.81 -1.00
N HIS A 184 -10.58 20.02 -1.04
CA HIS A 184 -11.33 20.63 0.07
C HIS A 184 -12.45 21.52 -0.50
N MET A 185 -13.57 21.62 0.22
CA MET A 185 -14.74 22.41 -0.20
C MET A 185 -14.42 23.90 -0.32
N ASP A 186 -13.60 24.42 0.59
CA ASP A 186 -13.00 25.75 0.47
C ASP A 186 -11.80 25.72 -0.50
N LYS A 187 -12.01 26.21 -1.72
CA LYS A 187 -10.97 26.30 -2.77
C LYS A 187 -9.89 27.33 -2.45
N ASN A 188 -10.12 28.26 -1.52
CA ASN A 188 -9.18 29.30 -1.13
C ASN A 188 -8.38 28.92 0.13
N LEU A 189 -8.54 27.68 0.63
CA LEU A 189 -7.85 27.22 1.82
C LEU A 189 -6.33 27.23 1.56
N SER A 190 -5.59 27.88 2.46
CA SER A 190 -4.12 27.87 2.35
C SER A 190 -3.58 26.47 2.61
N SER A 191 -2.47 26.10 1.96
CA SER A 191 -1.87 24.78 2.13
C SER A 191 -1.54 24.47 3.60
N SER A 192 -1.06 25.44 4.38
CA SER A 192 -0.80 25.26 5.81
C SER A 192 -2.06 24.92 6.61
N LYS A 193 -3.22 25.50 6.26
CA LYS A 193 -4.49 25.18 6.90
C LYS A 193 -5.01 23.80 6.49
N TYR A 194 -4.82 23.42 5.22
CA TYR A 194 -5.16 22.07 4.72
C TYR A 194 -4.40 20.97 5.47
N TRP A 195 -3.14 21.20 5.83
CA TRP A 195 -2.34 20.20 6.55
C TRP A 195 -2.50 20.26 8.08
N LYS A 196 -3.43 21.08 8.59
CA LYS A 196 -3.64 21.25 10.03
C LYS A 196 -4.61 20.20 10.58
N TYR A 197 -4.21 18.94 10.54
CA TYR A 197 -4.92 17.81 11.13
C TYR A 197 -3.93 16.78 11.69
N SER A 198 -4.44 15.82 12.44
CA SER A 198 -3.71 14.70 13.02
C SER A 198 -4.44 13.38 12.72
N VAL A 199 -3.90 12.26 13.21
CA VAL A 199 -4.56 10.95 13.12
C VAL A 199 -5.93 10.94 13.80
N ASN A 200 -6.17 11.85 14.76
CA ASN A 200 -7.47 11.99 15.41
C ASN A 200 -8.59 12.31 14.41
N GLU A 201 -8.32 13.19 13.44
CA GLU A 201 -9.29 13.58 12.42
C GLU A 201 -9.59 12.42 11.46
N HIS A 202 -8.64 11.51 11.20
CA HIS A 202 -8.93 10.30 10.42
C HIS A 202 -10.04 9.47 11.09
N GLY A 203 -9.93 9.21 12.39
CA GLY A 203 -10.92 8.42 13.13
C GLY A 203 -12.23 9.16 13.41
N THR A 204 -12.17 10.46 13.69
CA THR A 204 -13.34 11.25 14.13
C THR A 204 -14.08 11.95 13.00
N LYS A 205 -13.47 12.09 11.82
CA LYS A 205 -14.04 12.82 10.67
C LYS A 205 -14.08 11.98 9.40
N ASP A 206 -12.97 11.35 9.02
CA ASP A 206 -12.88 10.63 7.74
C ASP A 206 -13.66 9.32 7.79
N MET A 207 -13.37 8.47 8.77
CA MET A 207 -14.01 7.16 8.90
C MET A 207 -15.55 7.24 9.04
N PRO A 208 -16.13 8.13 9.87
CA PRO A 208 -17.58 8.28 9.93
C PRO A 208 -18.19 8.70 8.60
N ALA A 209 -17.58 9.64 7.88
CA ALA A 209 -18.08 10.11 6.59
C ALA A 209 -18.04 9.00 5.52
N ILE A 210 -16.96 8.20 5.50
CA ILE A 210 -16.83 7.05 4.60
C ILE A 210 -17.92 6.02 4.90
N ILE A 211 -18.09 5.64 6.17
CA ILE A 211 -19.07 4.61 6.57
C ILE A 211 -20.50 5.07 6.28
N GLU A 212 -20.82 6.34 6.53
CA GLU A 212 -22.14 6.92 6.24
C GLU A 212 -22.44 6.91 4.74
N GLU A 213 -21.48 7.28 3.89
CA GLU A 213 -21.70 7.25 2.43
C GLU A 213 -21.85 5.81 1.92
N ILE A 214 -21.06 4.85 2.44
CA ILE A 214 -21.23 3.42 2.13
C ILE A 214 -22.64 2.96 2.51
N HIS A 215 -23.09 3.28 3.74
CA HIS A 215 -24.42 2.91 4.21
C HIS A 215 -25.50 3.46 3.29
N LYS A 216 -25.45 4.76 2.96
CA LYS A 216 -26.39 5.42 2.05
C LYS A 216 -26.44 4.78 0.67
N ILE A 217 -25.27 4.50 0.07
CA ILE A 217 -25.18 3.81 -1.23
C ILE A 217 -25.87 2.46 -1.14
N LYS A 218 -25.54 1.63 -0.15
CA LYS A 218 -26.10 0.28 -0.04
C LYS A 218 -27.59 0.27 0.27
N THR A 219 -28.08 1.19 1.10
CA THR A 219 -29.51 1.35 1.35
C THR A 219 -30.25 1.70 0.06
N SER A 220 -29.70 2.59 -0.77
CA SER A 220 -30.32 2.96 -2.04
C SER A 220 -30.34 1.80 -3.05
N GLU A 221 -29.23 1.09 -3.21
CA GLU A 221 -29.12 -0.03 -4.16
C GLU A 221 -30.02 -1.21 -3.77
N LEU A 222 -30.01 -1.60 -2.49
CA LEU A 222 -30.79 -2.74 -2.01
C LEU A 222 -32.28 -2.40 -1.86
N GLY A 223 -32.61 -1.14 -1.58
CA GLY A 223 -34.00 -0.67 -1.55
C GLY A 223 -34.64 -0.69 -2.94
N SER A 224 -33.91 -0.25 -3.98
CA SER A 224 -34.38 -0.36 -5.37
C SER A 224 -34.56 -1.81 -5.82
N SER A 225 -33.71 -2.74 -5.40
CA SER A 225 -33.85 -4.17 -5.73
C SER A 225 -35.07 -4.85 -5.08
N GLN A 226 -35.53 -4.38 -3.92
CA GLN A 226 -36.73 -4.94 -3.27
C GLN A 226 -38.02 -4.53 -3.98
N ASN A 227 -38.08 -3.31 -4.52
CA ASN A 227 -39.26 -2.84 -5.24
C ASN A 227 -39.46 -3.54 -6.59
N LEU A 228 -38.39 -4.03 -7.23
CA LEU A 228 -38.44 -4.74 -8.51
C LEU A 228 -38.87 -6.22 -8.42
N ILE A 229 -38.93 -6.78 -7.20
CA ILE A 229 -39.37 -8.18 -6.96
C ILE A 229 -40.83 -8.21 -6.47
N GLY A 230 -41.42 -7.04 -6.19
CA GLY A 230 -42.78 -6.88 -5.66
C GLY A 230 -43.85 -6.50 -6.68
N GLU A 231 -43.54 -6.45 -7.97
CA GLU A 231 -44.48 -6.31 -9.10
C GLU A 231 -44.58 -7.62 -9.89
#